data_AF-A0AAW0BHN9-F1
#
_entry.id   AF-A0AAW0BHN9-F1
#
_cell.length_a   1.000
_cell.length_b   1.000
_cell.length_c   1.000
_cell.angle_alpha   90.00
_cell.angle_beta   90.00
_cell.angle_gamma   90.00
#
_symmetry.space_group_name_H-M   'P 1'
#
loop_
_entity.id
_entity.type
_entity.pdbx_description
1 polymer ?
#
loop_
_entity_poly.entity_id
_entity_poly.type
_entity_poly.pdbx_seq_one_letter_code
_entity_poly.pdbx_strand_id
1 'polypeptide(L)'
;EISLLTVNEIRAITLSYITLPRELGKRKAEILQHIRNNGSEELLQALKTAAEQKEAQKGTVAGQKRKRSGDTQSSRRVARETDSDVVEPNTCDKFLQIPNTEETKRIYRAYYEATSNAAIAIMVCGVCAREIDAGTGTNEDATPRRLEALPNSQCLVPRLAHPAHDLFDGKLLEPAGVVREGNVTKVRVCRECSESLIKSGDHPPKHALANNLWIGRTPWQLQILTFPEQLLIALLYPRVYVFKL
;
A
#
# COMPACT_ATOMS: atom_id res chain seq x y z
N GLU A 1 27.69 9.21 33.20
CA GLU A 1 27.54 10.32 32.23
C GLU A 1 27.32 9.85 30.79
N ILE A 2 28.20 9.05 30.18
CA ILE A 2 28.06 8.57 28.76
C ILE A 2 26.90 7.54 28.58
N SER A 3 26.16 7.19 29.65
CA SER A 3 25.02 6.26 29.61
C SER A 3 23.82 6.81 28.81
N LEU A 4 23.74 8.13 28.59
CA LEU A 4 22.65 8.78 27.85
C LEU A 4 22.76 8.71 26.32
N LEU A 5 23.95 8.42 25.79
CA LEU A 5 24.20 8.30 24.35
C LEU A 5 23.80 6.91 23.84
N THR A 6 23.18 6.86 22.67
CA THR A 6 22.83 5.60 21.99
C THR A 6 24.08 4.99 21.35
N VAL A 7 24.05 3.68 21.04
CA VAL A 7 25.18 2.99 20.40
C VAL A 7 25.59 3.65 19.08
N ASN A 8 24.62 4.17 18.31
CA ASN A 8 24.88 4.82 17.04
C ASN A 8 25.55 6.19 17.21
N GLU A 9 25.13 6.97 18.21
CA GLU A 9 25.76 8.26 18.52
C GLU A 9 27.21 8.06 18.99
N ILE A 10 27.45 7.07 19.86
CA ILE A 10 28.80 6.73 20.33
C ILE A 10 29.67 6.33 19.13
N ARG A 11 29.16 5.50 18.21
CA ARG A 11 29.89 5.11 17.00
C ARG A 11 30.19 6.29 16.08
N ALA A 12 29.21 7.17 15.84
CA ALA A 12 29.39 8.33 14.98
C ALA A 12 30.50 9.25 15.48
N ILE A 13 30.56 9.48 16.79
CA ILE A 13 31.62 10.29 17.41
C ILE A 13 32.96 9.53 17.37
N THR A 14 32.96 8.22 17.70
CA THR A 14 34.19 7.42 17.79
C THR A 14 34.88 7.21 16.44
N LEU A 15 34.13 7.11 15.34
CA LEU A 15 34.66 6.91 13.99
C LEU A 15 35.63 8.02 13.56
N SER A 16 35.49 9.23 14.09
CA SER A 16 36.36 10.36 13.78
C SER A 16 37.71 10.32 14.49
N TYR A 17 37.88 9.44 15.48
CA TYR A 17 39.09 9.36 16.30
C TYR A 17 39.74 7.98 16.27
N ILE A 18 38.96 6.90 16.22
CA ILE A 18 39.46 5.53 16.32
C ILE A 18 38.68 4.60 15.39
N THR A 19 39.40 3.70 14.73
CA THR A 19 38.79 2.63 13.93
C THR A 19 38.26 1.54 14.85
N LEU A 20 36.94 1.34 14.85
CA LEU A 20 36.30 0.27 15.63
C LEU A 20 36.32 -1.05 14.84
N PRO A 21 36.87 -2.15 15.40
CA PRO A 21 36.81 -3.46 14.77
C PRO A 21 35.36 -3.90 14.53
N ARG A 22 35.09 -4.51 13.37
CA ARG A 22 33.73 -4.95 12.97
C ARG A 22 33.11 -5.97 13.95
N GLU A 23 33.94 -6.69 14.70
CA GLU A 23 33.52 -7.71 15.66
C GLU A 23 32.93 -7.13 16.96
N LEU A 24 33.21 -5.86 17.28
CA LEU A 24 32.62 -5.10 18.39
C LEU A 24 31.20 -4.64 18.03
N GLY A 25 30.34 -5.63 17.81
CA GLY A 25 29.24 -5.50 16.87
C GLY A 25 27.95 -4.89 17.41
N LYS A 26 27.59 -5.08 18.68
CA LYS A 26 26.19 -4.78 19.10
C LYS A 26 26.02 -4.30 20.54
N ARG A 27 26.98 -4.53 21.43
CA ARG A 27 26.81 -4.24 22.87
C ARG A 27 27.52 -2.95 23.26
N LYS A 28 26.75 -2.03 23.84
CA LYS A 28 27.22 -0.73 24.33
C LYS A 28 28.41 -0.86 25.28
N ALA A 29 28.41 -1.88 26.13
CA ALA A 29 29.47 -2.12 27.11
C ALA A 29 30.83 -2.40 26.46
N GLU A 30 30.86 -3.23 25.42
CA GLU A 30 32.10 -3.64 24.74
C GLU A 30 32.72 -2.47 23.97
N ILE A 31 31.88 -1.64 23.34
CA ILE A 31 32.32 -0.41 22.66
C ILE A 31 32.92 0.59 23.67
N LEU A 32 32.27 0.79 24.81
CA LEU A 32 32.78 1.69 25.85
C LEU A 32 34.08 1.16 26.48
N GLN A 33 34.23 -0.15 26.62
CA GLN A 33 35.46 -0.76 27.10
C GLN A 33 36.62 -0.55 26.12
N HIS A 34 36.37 -0.70 24.82
CA HIS A 34 37.37 -0.44 23.79
C HIS A 34 37.77 1.04 23.74
N ILE A 35 36.81 1.96 23.88
CA ILE A 35 37.07 3.41 23.97
C ILE A 35 37.86 3.76 25.22
N ARG A 36 37.66 3.08 26.36
CA ARG A 36 38.49 3.32 27.55
C ARG A 36 39.94 2.84 27.37
N ASN A 37 40.12 1.72 26.68
CA ASN A 37 41.44 1.12 26.53
C ASN A 37 42.29 1.80 25.45
N ASN A 38 41.65 2.32 24.40
CA ASN A 38 42.34 2.87 23.23
C ASN A 38 42.02 4.35 22.95
N GLY A 39 41.11 4.95 23.73
CA GLY A 39 40.62 6.32 23.56
C GLY A 39 41.68 7.38 23.83
N SER A 40 41.76 8.38 22.96
CA SER A 40 42.42 9.65 23.29
C SER A 40 41.58 10.43 24.31
N GLU A 41 42.23 11.29 25.09
CA GLU A 41 41.56 12.15 26.07
C GLU A 41 40.57 13.12 25.39
N GLU A 42 40.90 13.55 24.17
CA GLU A 42 40.03 14.35 23.31
C GLU A 42 38.71 13.64 22.94
N LEU A 43 38.75 12.33 22.66
CA LEU A 43 37.55 11.54 22.37
C LEU A 43 36.65 11.42 23.59
N LEU A 44 37.24 11.23 24.78
CA LEU A 44 36.49 11.18 26.03
C LEU A 44 35.82 12.51 26.34
N GLN A 45 36.50 13.63 26.03
CA GLN A 45 35.94 14.97 26.21
C GLN A 45 34.81 15.25 25.22
N ALA A 46 34.97 14.86 23.95
CA ALA A 46 33.92 14.96 22.93
C ALA A 46 32.66 14.16 23.31
N LEU A 47 32.83 12.95 23.87
CA LEU A 47 31.71 12.12 24.34
C LEU A 47 31.01 12.72 25.57
N LYS A 48 31.75 13.37 26.47
CA LYS A 48 31.16 14.09 27.63
C LYS A 48 30.36 15.30 27.18
N THR A 49 30.91 16.16 26.32
CA THR A 49 30.20 17.32 25.77
C THR A 49 28.94 16.92 25.01
N ALA A 50 28.99 15.83 24.25
CA ALA A 50 27.80 15.32 23.55
C ALA A 50 26.73 14.79 24.52
N ALA A 51 27.11 14.20 25.65
CA ALA A 51 26.17 13.77 26.68
C ALA A 51 25.49 14.96 27.37
N GLU A 52 26.27 15.99 27.73
CA GLU A 52 25.79 17.22 28.36
C GLU A 52 24.83 18.00 27.44
N GLN A 53 25.15 18.14 26.15
CA GLN A 53 24.26 18.77 25.17
C GLN A 53 22.92 18.04 25.03
N LYS A 54 22.94 16.70 25.11
CA LYS A 54 21.73 15.88 25.03
C LYS A 54 20.88 15.98 26.29
N GLU A 55 21.52 16.13 27.45
CA GLU A 55 20.84 16.37 28.72
C GLU A 55 20.19 17.76 28.74
N ALA A 56 20.88 18.79 28.26
CA ALA A 56 20.33 20.14 28.10
C ALA A 56 19.14 20.17 27.11
N GLN A 57 19.18 19.39 26.02
CA GLN A 57 18.07 19.30 25.06
C GLN A 57 16.85 18.50 25.56
N LYS A 58 17.01 17.62 26.56
CA LYS A 58 15.87 16.90 27.16
C LYS A 58 14.94 17.82 27.96
N GLY A 59 15.45 18.94 28.48
CA GLY A 59 14.65 19.91 29.25
C GLY A 59 13.70 20.76 28.40
N THR A 60 13.94 20.90 27.09
CA THR A 60 13.19 21.83 26.22
C THR A 60 12.19 21.16 25.28
N VAL A 61 12.18 19.82 25.15
CA VAL A 61 11.38 19.09 24.14
C VAL A 61 10.48 18.01 24.77
N ALA A 62 9.72 18.36 25.81
CA ALA A 62 8.69 17.48 26.36
C ALA A 62 7.40 17.37 25.50
N GLY A 63 7.36 17.99 24.32
CA GLY A 63 6.11 18.15 23.54
C GLY A 63 6.07 17.64 22.10
N GLN A 64 7.15 17.09 21.53
CA GLN A 64 7.14 16.65 20.12
C GLN A 64 7.22 15.14 19.99
N LYS A 65 6.05 14.49 19.87
CA LYS A 65 5.91 13.14 19.33
C LYS A 65 6.53 13.09 17.93
N ARG A 66 7.77 12.59 17.84
CA ARG A 66 8.43 12.28 16.57
C ARG A 66 7.63 11.21 15.82
N LYS A 67 7.14 11.58 14.64
CA LYS A 67 6.67 10.66 13.59
C LYS A 67 7.85 9.80 13.16
N ARG A 68 7.92 8.56 13.66
CA ARG A 68 8.91 7.56 13.22
C ARG A 68 8.55 7.11 11.81
N SER A 69 9.40 7.45 10.86
CA SER A 69 9.57 6.73 9.59
C SER A 69 10.06 5.32 9.89
N GLY A 70 9.15 4.34 9.82
CA GLY A 70 9.44 2.93 9.94
C GLY A 70 9.21 2.25 8.60
N ASP A 71 10.29 2.00 7.87
CA ASP A 71 10.34 0.98 6.84
C ASP A 71 10.86 -0.33 7.48
N THR A 72 10.35 -1.45 6.99
CA THR A 72 10.79 -2.82 7.29
C THR A 72 10.72 -3.31 8.75
N GLN A 73 9.50 -3.63 9.19
CA GLN A 73 9.31 -4.86 9.97
C GLN A 73 8.03 -5.53 9.51
N SER A 74 8.14 -6.81 9.16
CA SER A 74 7.07 -7.66 8.68
C SER A 74 5.89 -7.61 9.67
N SER A 75 4.91 -6.79 9.35
CA SER A 75 3.58 -6.91 9.91
C SER A 75 3.04 -8.26 9.43
N ARG A 76 2.95 -9.22 10.35
CA ARG A 76 2.00 -10.32 10.24
C ARG A 76 0.69 -9.69 9.76
N ARG A 77 0.25 -10.05 8.56
CA ARG A 77 -1.05 -9.67 8.00
C ARG A 77 -2.15 -10.26 8.88
N VAL A 78 -2.41 -9.63 10.01
CA VAL A 78 -3.76 -9.54 10.55
C VAL A 78 -4.32 -8.32 9.84
N ALA A 79 -5.34 -8.52 9.01
CA ALA A 79 -6.09 -7.41 8.44
C ALA A 79 -6.47 -6.48 9.59
N ARG A 80 -6.01 -5.23 9.55
CA ARG A 80 -6.58 -4.20 10.41
C ARG A 80 -8.03 -4.09 9.99
N GLU A 81 -8.94 -4.52 10.87
CA GLU A 81 -10.33 -4.09 10.82
C GLU A 81 -10.34 -2.60 10.54
N THR A 82 -11.05 -2.21 9.48
CA THR A 82 -11.37 -0.82 9.19
C THR A 82 -12.21 -0.30 10.35
N ASP A 83 -11.55 0.32 11.32
CA ASP A 83 -12.15 1.12 12.41
C ASP A 83 -12.94 2.30 11.82
N SER A 84 -14.14 2.05 11.31
CA SER A 84 -15.04 3.11 10.84
C SER A 84 -16.52 2.82 11.06
N ASP A 85 -16.87 1.72 11.71
CA ASP A 85 -18.20 1.54 12.27
C ASP A 85 -18.10 1.64 13.79
N VAL A 86 -18.96 2.45 14.40
CA VAL A 86 -19.10 2.55 15.85
C VAL A 86 -19.55 1.16 16.35
N VAL A 87 -18.59 0.31 16.71
CA VAL A 87 -18.89 -0.99 17.30
C VAL A 87 -19.42 -0.70 18.70
N GLU A 88 -20.74 -0.86 18.88
CA GLU A 88 -21.33 -0.87 20.22
C GLU A 88 -20.52 -1.82 21.11
N PRO A 89 -20.24 -1.45 22.37
CA PRO A 89 -19.50 -2.31 23.28
C PRO A 89 -20.18 -3.68 23.30
N ASN A 90 -19.44 -4.68 22.86
CA ASN A 90 -19.92 -6.04 22.64
C ASN A 90 -20.38 -6.61 23.99
N THR A 91 -21.67 -6.44 24.28
CA THR A 91 -22.29 -6.85 25.53
C THR A 91 -22.40 -8.36 25.49
N CYS A 92 -21.68 -9.02 26.40
CA CYS A 92 -21.64 -10.49 26.53
C CYS A 92 -23.05 -11.10 26.66
N ASP A 93 -24.01 -10.31 27.12
CA ASP A 93 -25.43 -10.68 27.28
C ASP A 93 -26.13 -11.09 25.98
N LYS A 94 -25.64 -10.66 24.80
CA LYS A 94 -26.21 -11.02 23.50
C LYS A 94 -25.63 -12.31 22.90
N PHE A 95 -24.59 -12.89 23.51
CA PHE A 95 -23.91 -14.07 22.98
C PHE A 95 -24.76 -15.33 23.16
N LEU A 96 -24.90 -16.15 22.11
CA LEU A 96 -25.77 -17.34 22.02
C LEU A 96 -27.28 -17.09 22.15
N GLN A 97 -27.74 -15.83 22.12
CA GLN A 97 -29.17 -15.55 21.97
C GLN A 97 -29.61 -15.88 20.55
N ILE A 98 -30.73 -16.61 20.43
CA ILE A 98 -31.32 -16.93 19.14
C ILE A 98 -31.91 -15.63 18.56
N PRO A 99 -31.47 -15.18 17.37
CA PRO A 99 -32.01 -13.97 16.77
C PRO A 99 -33.50 -14.14 16.50
N ASN A 100 -34.26 -13.05 16.64
CA ASN A 100 -35.68 -13.12 16.33
C ASN A 100 -35.90 -13.31 14.82
N THR A 101 -37.12 -13.68 14.42
CA THR A 101 -37.44 -13.98 13.02
C THR A 101 -37.18 -12.79 12.08
N GLU A 102 -37.41 -11.56 12.54
CA GLU A 102 -37.20 -10.36 11.73
C GLU A 102 -35.71 -10.01 11.59
N GLU A 103 -34.92 -10.18 12.65
CA GLU A 103 -33.47 -10.08 12.59
C GLU A 103 -32.86 -11.11 11.65
N THR A 104 -33.35 -12.34 11.71
CA THR A 104 -32.94 -13.43 10.82
C THR A 104 -33.23 -13.09 9.36
N LYS A 105 -34.45 -12.61 9.05
CA LYS A 105 -34.81 -12.15 7.70
C LYS A 105 -33.95 -10.97 7.24
N ARG A 106 -33.65 -10.02 8.13
CA ARG A 106 -32.76 -8.88 7.84
C ARG A 106 -31.35 -9.35 7.50
N ILE A 107 -30.79 -10.28 8.29
CA ILE A 107 -29.46 -10.86 8.04
C ILE A 107 -29.45 -11.59 6.70
N TYR A 108 -30.47 -12.40 6.40
CA TYR A 108 -30.57 -13.06 5.10
C TYR A 108 -30.64 -12.06 3.94
N ARG A 109 -31.43 -10.99 4.08
CA ARG A 109 -31.50 -9.95 3.06
C ARG A 109 -30.15 -9.27 2.85
N ALA A 110 -29.47 -8.90 3.94
CA ALA A 110 -28.13 -8.32 3.88
C ALA A 110 -27.12 -9.27 3.24
N TYR A 111 -27.17 -10.56 3.57
CA TYR A 111 -26.32 -11.57 2.94
C TYR A 111 -26.60 -11.71 1.45
N TYR A 112 -27.88 -11.82 1.04
CA TYR A 112 -28.25 -11.91 -0.37
C TYR A 112 -27.85 -10.66 -1.14
N GLU A 113 -27.99 -9.49 -0.56
CA GLU A 113 -27.60 -8.23 -1.17
C GLU A 113 -26.08 -8.16 -1.35
N ALA A 114 -25.31 -8.49 -0.30
CA ALA A 114 -23.85 -8.50 -0.32
C ALA A 114 -23.23 -9.59 -1.22
N THR A 115 -23.95 -10.70 -1.43
CA THR A 115 -23.51 -11.82 -2.30
C THR A 115 -24.20 -11.84 -3.65
N SER A 116 -25.02 -10.82 -3.95
CA SER A 116 -25.69 -10.70 -5.24
C SER A 116 -24.66 -10.54 -6.36
N ASN A 117 -24.99 -11.01 -7.57
CA ASN A 117 -24.15 -10.83 -8.76
C ASN A 117 -23.74 -9.36 -8.98
N ALA A 118 -24.58 -8.40 -8.56
CA ALA A 118 -24.28 -6.98 -8.63
C ALA A 118 -23.24 -6.55 -7.59
N ALA A 119 -23.31 -7.05 -6.36
CA ALA A 119 -22.36 -6.71 -5.29
C ALA A 119 -20.97 -7.30 -5.53
N ILE A 120 -20.90 -8.52 -6.07
CA ILE A 120 -19.64 -9.19 -6.43
C ILE A 120 -19.17 -8.87 -7.85
N ALA A 121 -19.88 -7.98 -8.56
CA ALA A 121 -19.47 -7.60 -9.91
C ALA A 121 -18.08 -6.96 -9.86
N ILE A 122 -17.20 -7.40 -10.74
CA ILE A 122 -15.85 -6.85 -10.88
C ILE A 122 -15.83 -5.93 -12.09
N MET A 123 -15.07 -4.85 -12.01
CA MET A 123 -14.76 -3.98 -13.13
C MET A 123 -13.25 -3.77 -13.25
N VAL A 124 -12.78 -3.41 -14.45
CA VAL A 124 -11.37 -3.15 -14.71
C VAL A 124 -11.09 -1.66 -14.75
N CYS A 125 -10.12 -1.19 -13.98
CA CYS A 125 -9.69 0.20 -14.02
C CYS A 125 -8.94 0.49 -15.33
N GLY A 126 -9.43 1.46 -16.11
CA GLY A 126 -8.82 1.87 -17.37
C GLY A 126 -7.40 2.44 -17.22
N VAL A 127 -7.01 2.93 -16.04
CA VAL A 127 -5.69 3.54 -15.83
C VAL A 127 -4.63 2.50 -15.42
N CYS A 128 -4.96 1.58 -14.51
CA CYS A 128 -4.00 0.63 -13.93
C CYS A 128 -4.27 -0.84 -14.29
N ALA A 129 -5.29 -1.12 -15.10
CA ALA A 129 -5.72 -2.46 -15.50
C ALA A 129 -6.07 -3.42 -14.34
N ARG A 130 -6.18 -2.92 -13.09
CA ARG A 130 -6.58 -3.75 -11.95
C ARG A 130 -8.08 -3.99 -11.95
N GLU A 131 -8.44 -5.22 -11.60
CA GLU A 131 -9.78 -5.61 -11.20
C GLU A 131 -10.11 -4.98 -9.85
N ILE A 132 -11.27 -4.32 -9.77
CA ILE A 132 -11.82 -3.75 -8.55
C ILE A 132 -13.29 -4.14 -8.45
N ASP A 133 -13.79 -4.30 -7.24
CA ASP A 133 -15.21 -4.53 -7.03
C ASP A 133 -16.00 -3.30 -7.51
N ALA A 134 -17.04 -3.54 -8.30
CA ALA A 134 -17.96 -2.50 -8.72
C ALA A 134 -18.83 -1.98 -7.57
N GLY A 135 -18.98 -2.76 -6.48
CA GLY A 135 -19.89 -2.48 -5.37
C GLY A 135 -19.26 -1.95 -4.06
N THR A 136 -17.95 -2.09 -3.83
CA THR A 136 -17.33 -1.73 -2.53
C THR A 136 -16.65 -0.35 -2.51
N GLY A 137 -16.50 0.30 -3.67
CA GLY A 137 -16.17 1.72 -3.73
C GLY A 137 -17.41 2.56 -3.42
N THR A 138 -17.25 3.71 -2.76
CA THR A 138 -18.24 4.79 -2.87
C THR A 138 -18.69 4.87 -4.34
N ASN A 139 -20.01 4.89 -4.62
CA ASN A 139 -20.62 4.79 -5.96
C ASN A 139 -19.90 5.56 -7.11
N GLU A 140 -19.07 6.54 -6.76
CA GLU A 140 -18.19 7.30 -7.64
C GLU A 140 -17.02 6.54 -8.30
N ASP A 141 -16.52 5.43 -7.73
CA ASP A 141 -15.37 4.68 -8.27
C ASP A 141 -15.78 3.75 -9.42
N ALA A 142 -17.00 3.24 -9.40
CA ALA A 142 -17.56 2.38 -10.44
C ALA A 142 -18.21 3.18 -11.59
N THR A 143 -18.52 4.46 -11.37
CA THR A 143 -19.18 5.30 -12.37
C THR A 143 -18.19 5.73 -13.46
N PRO A 144 -18.44 5.39 -14.74
CA PRO A 144 -17.57 5.80 -15.84
C PRO A 144 -17.51 7.33 -15.96
N ARG A 145 -16.30 7.90 -15.94
CA ARG A 145 -16.07 9.34 -16.13
C ARG A 145 -15.68 9.63 -17.55
N ARG A 146 -16.08 10.78 -18.10
CA ARG A 146 -15.61 11.20 -19.44
C ARG A 146 -14.09 11.35 -19.42
N LEU A 147 -13.42 10.86 -20.46
CA LEU A 147 -11.96 10.93 -20.58
C LEU A 147 -11.44 12.37 -20.50
N GLU A 148 -12.16 13.30 -21.13
CA GLU A 148 -11.87 14.74 -21.09
C GLU A 148 -11.99 15.37 -19.69
N ALA A 149 -12.85 14.80 -18.83
CA ALA A 149 -13.08 15.30 -17.49
C ALA A 149 -12.09 14.73 -16.46
N LEU A 150 -11.17 13.85 -16.87
CA LEU A 150 -10.17 13.30 -15.96
C LEU A 150 -9.15 14.38 -15.58
N PRO A 151 -8.91 14.60 -14.27
CA PRO A 151 -7.90 15.54 -13.81
C PRO A 151 -6.52 15.07 -14.25
N ASN A 152 -5.67 16.02 -14.65
CA ASN A 152 -4.28 15.76 -15.07
C ASN A 152 -4.11 14.61 -16.07
N SER A 153 -5.08 14.42 -16.96
CA SER A 153 -5.11 13.29 -17.90
C SER A 153 -3.94 13.25 -18.88
N GLN A 154 -3.22 14.37 -19.05
CA GLN A 154 -1.96 14.43 -19.81
C GLN A 154 -0.87 13.50 -19.25
N CYS A 155 -0.89 13.20 -17.95
CA CYS A 155 0.08 12.29 -17.33
C CYS A 155 -0.08 10.84 -17.80
N LEU A 156 -1.21 10.51 -18.46
CA LEU A 156 -1.51 9.19 -19.01
C LEU A 156 -0.99 9.02 -20.46
N VAL A 157 -0.39 10.05 -21.04
CA VAL A 157 0.27 9.96 -22.34
C VAL A 157 1.61 9.24 -22.15
N PRO A 158 1.85 8.10 -22.82
CA PRO A 158 3.09 7.36 -22.66
C PRO A 158 4.27 8.16 -23.22
N ARG A 159 5.39 8.16 -22.48
CA ARG A 159 6.63 8.84 -22.94
C ARG A 159 7.23 8.21 -24.19
N LEU A 160 7.14 6.88 -24.28
CA LEU A 160 7.55 6.11 -25.44
C LEU A 160 6.31 5.42 -26.00
N ALA A 161 5.87 5.83 -27.19
CA ALA A 161 4.77 5.18 -27.87
C ALA A 161 5.22 3.81 -28.40
N HIS A 162 4.41 2.78 -28.20
CA HIS A 162 4.59 1.46 -28.78
C HIS A 162 3.42 1.16 -29.74
N PRO A 163 3.65 0.50 -30.89
CA PRO A 163 2.60 0.25 -31.88
C PRO A 163 1.41 -0.57 -31.36
N ALA A 164 1.65 -1.43 -30.37
CA ALA A 164 0.60 -2.25 -29.74
C ALA A 164 -0.08 -1.57 -28.54
N HIS A 165 0.20 -0.29 -28.25
CA HIS A 165 -0.54 0.46 -27.25
C HIS A 165 -1.98 0.71 -27.69
N ASP A 166 -2.92 0.46 -26.78
CA ASP A 166 -4.29 0.87 -26.95
C ASP A 166 -4.44 2.33 -26.46
N LEU A 167 -4.34 3.27 -27.40
CA LEU A 167 -4.41 4.70 -27.13
C LEU A 167 -5.82 5.26 -27.37
N PHE A 168 -6.32 6.03 -26.40
CA PHE A 168 -7.58 6.75 -26.46
C PHE A 168 -7.29 8.24 -26.24
N ASP A 169 -7.55 9.09 -27.23
CA ASP A 169 -7.17 10.51 -27.21
C ASP A 169 -5.70 10.74 -26.79
N GLY A 170 -4.81 9.91 -27.35
CA GLY A 170 -3.37 9.92 -27.06
C GLY A 170 -2.95 9.32 -25.71
N LYS A 171 -3.91 8.87 -24.88
CA LYS A 171 -3.66 8.36 -23.53
C LYS A 171 -3.67 6.84 -23.52
N LEU A 172 -2.73 6.23 -22.81
CA LEU A 172 -2.64 4.79 -22.68
C LEU A 172 -3.60 4.29 -21.61
N LEU A 173 -4.61 3.53 -22.02
CA LEU A 173 -5.66 3.00 -21.15
C LEU A 173 -5.92 1.51 -21.45
N GLU A 174 -6.38 0.79 -20.43
CA GLU A 174 -6.84 -0.59 -20.55
C GLU A 174 -8.21 -0.63 -21.24
N PRO A 175 -8.36 -1.27 -22.42
CA PRO A 175 -9.61 -1.33 -23.15
C PRO A 175 -10.79 -1.87 -22.34
N ALA A 176 -10.58 -2.86 -21.46
CA ALA A 176 -11.66 -3.42 -20.62
C ALA A 176 -12.26 -2.40 -19.64
N GLY A 177 -11.51 -1.34 -19.31
CA GLY A 177 -11.96 -0.23 -18.46
C GLY A 177 -12.57 0.95 -19.21
N VAL A 178 -12.63 0.89 -20.55
CA VAL A 178 -13.15 1.97 -21.40
C VAL A 178 -14.54 1.62 -21.92
N VAL A 179 -15.46 2.58 -21.83
CA VAL A 179 -16.83 2.48 -22.34
C VAL A 179 -17.02 3.56 -23.40
N ARG A 180 -17.26 3.15 -24.65
CA ARG A 180 -17.56 4.08 -25.75
C ARG A 180 -19.08 4.15 -25.96
N GLU A 181 -19.66 5.33 -25.71
CA GLU A 181 -21.06 5.63 -25.99
C GLU A 181 -21.13 6.69 -27.10
N GLY A 182 -21.30 6.24 -28.35
CA GLY A 182 -21.26 7.13 -29.51
C GLY A 182 -19.90 7.82 -29.67
N ASN A 183 -19.90 9.15 -29.67
CA ASN A 183 -18.67 9.96 -29.75
C ASN A 183 -18.00 10.23 -28.40
N VAL A 184 -18.58 9.77 -27.28
CA VAL A 184 -18.05 10.05 -25.95
C VAL A 184 -17.30 8.83 -25.42
N THR A 185 -16.02 9.02 -25.12
CA THR A 185 -15.20 8.01 -24.43
C THR A 185 -15.32 8.21 -22.91
N LYS A 186 -15.86 7.22 -22.21
CA LYS A 186 -15.86 7.16 -20.74
C LYS A 186 -14.87 6.10 -20.26
N VAL A 187 -14.32 6.30 -19.08
CA VAL A 187 -13.30 5.45 -18.47
C VAL A 187 -13.67 5.19 -17.02
N ARG A 188 -13.57 3.93 -16.59
CA ARG A 188 -13.69 3.56 -15.18
C ARG A 188 -12.33 3.69 -14.51
N VAL A 189 -12.27 4.36 -13.36
CA VAL A 189 -11.00 4.66 -12.69
C VAL A 189 -11.13 4.33 -11.21
N CYS A 190 -10.25 3.47 -10.70
CA CYS A 190 -10.23 3.11 -9.28
C CYS A 190 -9.83 4.31 -8.40
N ARG A 191 -10.25 4.27 -7.13
CA ARG A 191 -10.01 5.33 -6.14
C ARG A 191 -8.56 5.79 -6.09
N GLU A 192 -7.62 4.85 -6.01
CA GLU A 192 -6.19 5.16 -5.95
C GLU A 192 -5.68 5.92 -7.17
N CYS A 193 -6.16 5.55 -8.37
CA CYS A 193 -5.78 6.25 -9.60
C CYS A 193 -6.46 7.62 -9.66
N SER A 194 -7.73 7.72 -9.27
CA SER A 194 -8.48 8.97 -9.22
C SER A 194 -7.82 9.97 -8.25
N GLU A 195 -7.55 9.56 -7.01
CA GLU A 195 -6.84 10.37 -6.01
C GLU A 195 -5.44 10.79 -6.50
N SER A 196 -4.72 9.90 -7.17
CA SER A 196 -3.40 10.21 -7.70
C SER A 196 -3.45 11.18 -8.88
N LEU A 197 -4.49 11.14 -9.70
CA LEU A 197 -4.70 12.08 -10.80
C LEU A 197 -5.13 13.46 -10.30
N ILE A 198 -5.89 13.52 -9.20
CA ILE A 198 -6.27 14.79 -8.56
C ILE A 198 -5.05 15.48 -7.93
N LYS A 199 -4.14 14.72 -7.32
CA LYS A 199 -2.89 15.27 -6.78
C LYS A 199 -2.06 15.85 -7.93
N SER A 200 -1.93 17.17 -7.94
CA SER A 200 -1.16 17.92 -8.95
C SER A 200 0.26 17.38 -9.03
N GLY A 201 0.59 16.73 -10.13
CA GLY A 201 1.92 16.17 -10.39
C GLY A 201 2.07 15.88 -11.88
N ASP A 202 3.31 15.96 -12.37
CA ASP A 202 3.67 15.67 -13.76
C ASP A 202 4.01 14.18 -13.97
N HIS A 203 3.50 13.32 -13.08
CA HIS A 203 3.82 11.91 -13.04
C HIS A 203 2.53 11.09 -13.11
N PRO A 204 2.50 10.02 -13.92
CA PRO A 204 1.37 9.12 -13.94
C PRO A 204 1.15 8.49 -12.55
N PRO A 205 -0.08 8.04 -12.25
CA PRO A 205 -0.34 7.27 -11.05
C PRO A 205 0.63 6.09 -10.91
N LYS A 206 0.99 5.75 -9.67
CA LYS A 206 2.01 4.72 -9.36
C LYS A 206 1.82 3.41 -10.14
N HIS A 207 0.56 2.98 -10.25
CA HIS A 207 0.17 1.73 -10.91
C HIS A 207 -0.39 1.91 -12.32
N ALA A 208 -0.29 3.11 -12.91
CA ALA A 208 -0.82 3.36 -14.24
C ALA A 208 -0.02 2.65 -15.33
N LEU A 209 -0.70 2.20 -16.38
CA LEU A 209 -0.07 1.63 -17.58
C LEU A 209 0.95 2.59 -18.20
N ALA A 210 0.62 3.88 -18.22
CA ALA A 210 1.50 4.95 -18.69
C ALA A 210 2.79 5.12 -17.86
N ASN A 211 2.86 4.54 -16.65
CA ASN A 211 4.05 4.55 -15.79
C ASN A 211 5.00 3.37 -16.08
N ASN A 212 5.17 2.99 -17.35
CA ASN A 212 5.97 1.83 -17.78
C ASN A 212 5.52 0.49 -17.15
N LEU A 213 4.23 0.37 -16.81
CA LEU A 213 3.65 -0.87 -16.28
C LEU A 213 2.83 -1.64 -17.32
N TRP A 214 2.74 -1.11 -18.54
CA TRP A 214 2.15 -1.82 -19.66
C TRP A 214 3.10 -2.92 -20.14
N ILE A 215 2.66 -4.17 -20.02
CA ILE A 215 3.44 -5.37 -20.37
C ILE A 215 3.05 -5.97 -21.73
N GLY A 216 2.09 -5.37 -22.43
CA GLY A 216 1.51 -5.94 -23.64
C GLY A 216 0.21 -6.69 -23.39
N ARG A 217 -0.34 -7.24 -24.48
CA ARG A 217 -1.52 -8.11 -24.43
C ARG A 217 -1.12 -9.49 -23.92
N THR A 218 -2.07 -10.18 -23.29
CA THR A 218 -1.91 -11.59 -22.92
C THR A 218 -1.54 -12.40 -24.17
N PRO A 219 -0.41 -13.14 -24.17
CA PRO A 219 -0.03 -14.00 -25.30
C PRO A 219 -1.12 -15.01 -25.64
N TRP A 220 -1.28 -15.32 -26.93
CA TRP A 220 -2.29 -16.28 -27.43
C TRP A 220 -2.29 -17.60 -26.67
N GLN A 221 -1.10 -18.12 -26.37
CA GLN A 221 -0.89 -19.37 -25.65
C GLN A 221 -1.56 -19.35 -24.27
N LEU A 222 -1.59 -18.21 -23.60
CA LEU A 222 -2.25 -18.05 -22.30
C LEU A 222 -3.76 -17.79 -22.43
N GLN A 223 -4.25 -17.38 -23.61
CA GLN A 223 -5.67 -17.17 -23.87
C GLN A 223 -6.43 -18.47 -24.18
N ILE A 224 -5.75 -19.48 -24.71
CA ILE A 224 -6.37 -20.75 -25.15
C ILE A 224 -6.15 -21.93 -24.19
N LEU A 225 -5.74 -21.66 -22.95
CA LEU A 225 -5.50 -22.70 -21.97
C LEU A 225 -6.78 -23.46 -21.65
N THR A 226 -6.69 -24.79 -21.66
CA THR A 226 -7.73 -25.67 -21.12
C THR A 226 -7.92 -25.42 -19.63
N PHE A 227 -9.08 -25.81 -19.10
CA PHE A 227 -9.36 -25.62 -17.67
C PHE A 227 -8.27 -26.24 -16.74
N PRO A 228 -7.75 -27.47 -16.97
CA PRO A 228 -6.63 -27.99 -16.21
C PRO A 228 -5.35 -27.14 -16.31
N GLU A 229 -5.04 -26.59 -17.49
CA GLU A 229 -3.85 -25.76 -17.69
C GLU A 229 -3.98 -24.40 -16.98
N GLN A 230 -5.17 -23.79 -17.02
CA GLN A 230 -5.46 -22.57 -16.24
C GLN A 230 -5.25 -22.81 -14.74
N LEU A 231 -5.68 -23.97 -14.24
CA LEU A 231 -5.48 -24.40 -12.86
C LEU A 231 -4.01 -24.51 -12.45
N LEU A 232 -3.14 -24.99 -13.36
CA LEU A 232 -1.71 -25.15 -13.10
C LEU A 232 -0.98 -23.82 -12.96
N ILE A 233 -1.48 -22.76 -13.59
CA ILE A 233 -0.86 -21.41 -13.54
C ILE A 233 -1.64 -20.43 -12.66
N ALA A 234 -2.75 -20.87 -12.04
CA ALA A 234 -3.57 -20.02 -11.19
C ALA A 234 -2.80 -19.63 -9.91
N LEU A 235 -2.87 -18.35 -9.54
CA LEU A 235 -2.30 -17.83 -8.29
C LEU A 235 -3.00 -18.38 -7.04
N LEU A 236 -4.26 -18.80 -7.20
CA LEU A 236 -5.12 -19.31 -6.15
C LEU A 236 -5.65 -20.67 -6.61
N TYR A 237 -5.53 -21.68 -5.76
CA TYR A 237 -6.09 -23.02 -6.00
C TYR A 237 -7.54 -23.05 -5.53
N PRO A 238 -8.54 -23.03 -6.41
CA PRO A 238 -9.93 -23.06 -5.99
C PRO A 238 -10.24 -24.47 -5.47
N ARG A 239 -10.82 -24.54 -4.27
CA ARG A 239 -11.11 -25.83 -3.60
C ARG A 239 -12.35 -26.52 -4.14
N VAL A 240 -13.23 -25.78 -4.81
CA VAL A 240 -14.50 -26.28 -5.35
C VAL A 240 -14.76 -25.59 -6.69
N TYR A 241 -15.16 -26.38 -7.68
CA TYR A 241 -15.68 -25.90 -8.95
C TYR A 241 -17.07 -26.48 -9.18
N VAL A 242 -18.02 -25.63 -9.55
CA VAL A 242 -19.37 -26.05 -9.93
C VAL A 242 -19.48 -25.90 -11.44
N PHE A 243 -19.42 -27.01 -12.16
CA PHE A 243 -19.70 -27.05 -13.59
C PHE A 243 -21.19 -27.28 -13.79
N LYS A 244 -21.86 -26.35 -14.46
CA LYS A 244 -23.21 -26.57 -14.97
C LYS A 244 -23.07 -27.03 -16.42
N LEU A 245 -23.31 -28.33 -16.64
CA LEU A 245 -23.37 -28.96 -17.96
C LEU A 245 -24.72 -28.67 -18.64
#